data_AF-A0A5S9MFZ4-F1
#
_entry.id   AF-A0A5S9MFZ4-F1
#
_cell.length_a   1.000
_cell.length_b   1.000
_cell.length_c   1.000
_cell.angle_alpha   90.00
_cell.angle_beta   90.00
_cell.angle_gamma   90.00
#
_symmetry.space_group_name_H-M   'P 1'
#
loop_
_entity.id
_entity.type
_entity.pdbx_description
1 polymer ?
#
loop_
_entity_poly.entity_id
_entity_poly.type
_entity_poly.pdbx_seq_one_letter_code
_entity_poly.pdbx_strand_id
1 'polypeptide(L)'
;MDGHISSLEKLATDQGFHVVKRAEDAHIIASIGGDGTFLQAVRKTKFRDDCLYVGVSKSENTHLYCDFSLEHFDKMIDAMNTEQLEVRKYPIIDVSVDSTNQFHCLNELSIRSSIIKTFVIDVYIDDFHFETF
;
A
#
# COMPACT_ATOMS: atom_id res chain seq x y z
N MET A 1 -3.57 -7.91 -22.14
CA MET A 1 -3.47 -7.45 -20.73
C MET A 1 -4.81 -6.92 -20.23
N ASP A 2 -5.65 -6.37 -21.12
CA ASP A 2 -6.90 -5.68 -20.79
C ASP A 2 -8.07 -6.61 -20.39
N GLY A 3 -8.07 -7.87 -20.84
CA GLY A 3 -9.20 -8.78 -20.60
C GLY A 3 -9.48 -9.11 -19.13
N HIS A 4 -8.46 -9.23 -18.28
CA HIS A 4 -8.67 -9.52 -16.85
C HIS A 4 -9.19 -8.31 -16.07
N ILE A 5 -8.81 -7.09 -16.47
CA ILE A 5 -9.25 -5.85 -15.81
C ILE A 5 -10.72 -5.58 -16.16
N SER A 6 -11.10 -5.70 -17.44
CA SER A 6 -12.50 -5.55 -17.84
C SER A 6 -13.42 -6.57 -17.15
N SER A 7 -12.95 -7.80 -16.97
CA SER A 7 -13.70 -8.81 -16.20
C SER A 7 -13.84 -8.45 -14.73
N LEU A 8 -12.81 -7.85 -14.13
CA LEU A 8 -12.81 -7.39 -12.74
C LEU A 8 -13.85 -6.28 -12.51
N GLU A 9 -13.83 -5.26 -13.37
CA GLU A 9 -14.77 -4.13 -13.32
C GLU A 9 -16.21 -4.60 -13.48
N LYS A 10 -16.42 -5.56 -14.40
CA LYS A 10 -17.74 -6.16 -14.62
C LYS A 10 -18.20 -6.93 -13.38
N LEU A 11 -17.37 -7.82 -12.83
CA LEU A 11 -17.71 -8.60 -11.63
C LEU A 11 -18.01 -7.69 -10.43
N ALA A 12 -17.22 -6.63 -10.24
CA ALA A 12 -17.49 -5.64 -9.19
C ALA A 12 -18.85 -4.96 -9.39
N THR A 13 -19.16 -4.57 -10.63
CA THR A 13 -20.44 -3.90 -10.96
C THR A 13 -21.63 -4.85 -10.77
N ASP A 14 -21.50 -6.12 -11.19
CA ASP A 14 -22.53 -7.15 -11.04
C ASP A 14 -22.86 -7.42 -9.56
N GLN A 15 -21.92 -7.10 -8.66
CA GLN A 15 -22.01 -7.28 -7.21
C GLN A 15 -22.38 -5.99 -6.47
N GLY A 16 -22.76 -4.93 -7.21
CA GLY A 16 -23.26 -3.67 -6.65
C GLY A 16 -22.18 -2.64 -6.30
N PHE A 17 -20.90 -2.89 -6.62
CA PHE A 17 -19.86 -1.88 -6.48
C PHE A 17 -19.90 -0.86 -7.62
N HIS A 18 -19.49 0.37 -7.33
CA HIS A 18 -19.37 1.44 -8.32
C HIS A 18 -17.90 1.75 -8.59
N VAL A 19 -17.45 1.49 -9.82
CA VAL A 19 -16.08 1.80 -10.23
C VAL A 19 -15.95 3.30 -10.47
N VAL A 20 -15.08 3.96 -9.70
CA VAL A 20 -14.81 5.39 -9.80
C VAL A 20 -13.50 5.65 -10.55
N LYS A 21 -13.41 6.82 -11.21
CA LYS A 21 -12.21 7.20 -11.98
C LYS A 21 -11.11 7.83 -11.13
N ARG A 22 -11.48 8.54 -10.06
CA ARG A 22 -10.55 9.21 -9.16
C ARG A 22 -10.43 8.39 -7.90
N ALA A 23 -9.20 8.16 -7.45
CA ALA A 23 -8.97 7.37 -6.25
C ALA A 23 -9.60 8.01 -5.01
N GLU A 24 -9.60 9.35 -4.91
CA GLU A 24 -10.22 10.11 -3.81
C GLU A 24 -11.72 9.88 -3.62
N ASP A 25 -12.43 9.44 -4.67
CA ASP A 25 -13.87 9.12 -4.59
C ASP A 25 -14.11 7.66 -4.15
N ALA A 26 -13.06 6.87 -3.99
CA ALA A 26 -13.14 5.45 -3.68
C ALA A 26 -13.10 5.18 -2.18
N HIS A 27 -13.99 4.30 -1.72
CA HIS A 27 -13.94 3.70 -0.37
C HIS A 27 -13.05 2.45 -0.31
N ILE A 28 -12.81 1.81 -1.46
CA ILE A 28 -11.95 0.63 -1.59
C ILE A 28 -10.98 0.89 -2.74
N ILE A 29 -9.68 0.69 -2.49
CA ILE A 29 -8.62 0.85 -3.47
C ILE A 29 -7.94 -0.51 -3.67
N ALA A 30 -8.26 -1.15 -4.80
CA ALA A 30 -7.67 -2.43 -5.17
C ALA A 30 -6.40 -2.23 -6.01
N SER A 31 -5.27 -2.75 -5.52
CA SER A 31 -3.99 -2.78 -6.23
C SER A 31 -3.77 -4.13 -6.90
N ILE A 32 -3.70 -4.17 -8.24
CA ILE A 32 -3.54 -5.40 -9.00
C ILE A 32 -2.05 -5.65 -9.33
N GLY A 33 -1.38 -6.51 -8.57
CA GLY A 33 0.04 -6.82 -8.68
C GLY A 33 0.61 -7.39 -7.38
N GLY A 34 1.93 -7.26 -7.18
CA GLY A 34 2.57 -7.66 -5.92
C GLY A 34 2.65 -6.51 -4.91
N ASP A 35 3.40 -6.73 -3.82
CA ASP A 35 3.60 -5.74 -2.75
C ASP A 35 4.13 -4.39 -3.26
N GLY A 36 5.03 -4.40 -4.26
CA GLY A 36 5.51 -3.16 -4.88
C GLY A 36 4.40 -2.33 -5.54
N THR A 37 3.41 -2.99 -6.16
CA THR A 37 2.24 -2.31 -6.73
C THR A 37 1.35 -1.74 -5.61
N PHE A 38 1.18 -2.50 -4.52
CA PHE A 38 0.42 -2.06 -3.36
C PHE A 38 1.02 -0.80 -2.74
N LEU A 39 2.33 -0.80 -2.49
CA LEU A 39 3.06 0.37 -1.96
C LEU A 39 2.92 1.59 -2.88
N GLN A 40 2.94 1.39 -4.19
CA GLN A 40 2.72 2.46 -5.16
C GLN A 40 1.29 2.98 -5.12
N ALA A 41 0.29 2.13 -4.93
CA ALA A 41 -1.11 2.54 -4.79
C ALA A 41 -1.28 3.42 -3.54
N VAL A 42 -0.78 2.98 -2.38
CA VAL A 42 -0.81 3.75 -1.12
C VAL A 42 -0.09 5.09 -1.28
N ARG A 43 1.09 5.11 -1.90
CA ARG A 43 1.85 6.35 -2.13
C ARG A 43 1.13 7.33 -3.06
N LYS A 44 0.58 6.86 -4.19
CA LYS A 44 -0.14 7.70 -5.17
C LYS A 44 -1.41 8.31 -4.60
N THR A 45 -2.00 7.65 -3.62
CA THR A 45 -3.23 8.07 -2.95
C THR A 45 -2.94 8.79 -1.63
N LYS A 46 -1.66 9.09 -1.36
CA LYS A 46 -1.19 9.87 -0.22
C LYS A 46 -1.55 9.26 1.13
N PHE A 47 -1.47 7.92 1.26
CA PHE A 47 -1.64 7.23 2.53
C PHE A 47 -3.00 7.50 3.20
N ARG A 48 -4.05 7.63 2.39
CA ARG A 48 -5.43 7.84 2.87
C ARG A 48 -5.84 6.81 3.91
N ASP A 49 -6.40 7.26 5.02
CA ASP A 49 -6.90 6.43 6.12
C ASP A 49 -8.44 6.28 6.11
N ASP A 50 -9.11 6.94 5.18
CA ASP A 50 -10.57 6.94 4.95
C ASP A 50 -11.03 5.88 3.93
N CYS A 51 -10.13 5.02 3.47
CA CYS A 51 -10.44 3.95 2.52
C CYS A 51 -9.74 2.63 2.88
N LEU A 52 -10.29 1.52 2.39
CA LEU A 52 -9.68 0.20 2.51
C LEU A 52 -8.74 -0.07 1.33
N TYR A 53 -7.48 -0.40 1.60
CA TYR A 53 -6.58 -0.92 0.57
C TYR A 53 -6.67 -2.43 0.48
N VAL A 54 -6.69 -2.94 -0.75
CA VAL A 54 -6.74 -4.38 -1.03
C VAL A 54 -5.66 -4.72 -2.04
N GLY A 55 -4.73 -5.59 -1.68
CA GLY A 55 -3.76 -6.14 -2.62
C GLY A 55 -4.30 -7.39 -3.30
N VAL A 56 -4.28 -7.39 -4.64
CA VAL A 56 -4.71 -8.52 -5.46
C VAL A 56 -3.54 -8.97 -6.34
N SER A 57 -2.98 -10.13 -6.04
CA SER A 57 -1.86 -10.71 -6.78
C SER A 57 -2.32 -11.38 -8.08
N LYS A 58 -1.40 -11.43 -9.05
CA LYS A 58 -1.57 -12.18 -10.30
C LYS A 58 -1.09 -13.63 -10.21
N SER A 59 -0.55 -14.03 -9.06
CA SER A 59 0.16 -15.30 -8.85
C SER A 59 0.06 -15.72 -7.39
N GLU A 60 0.11 -17.02 -7.10
CA GLU A 60 0.05 -17.59 -5.74
C GLU A 60 1.32 -17.38 -4.88
N ASN A 61 2.17 -16.42 -5.24
CA ASN A 61 3.35 -16.12 -4.43
C ASN A 61 2.94 -15.52 -3.09
N THR A 62 3.72 -15.83 -2.03
CA THR A 62 3.55 -15.21 -0.72
C THR A 62 3.80 -13.71 -0.81
N HIS A 63 2.80 -12.92 -0.48
CA HIS A 63 2.85 -11.46 -0.43
C HIS A 63 2.53 -11.00 0.98
N LEU A 64 3.10 -9.86 1.38
CA LEU A 64 2.83 -9.28 2.71
C LEU A 64 1.52 -8.48 2.71
N TYR A 65 1.20 -7.81 1.60
CA TYR A 65 0.07 -6.90 1.46
C TYR A 65 -1.01 -7.39 0.49
N CYS A 66 -0.77 -8.48 -0.24
CA CYS A 66 -1.75 -9.04 -1.16
C CYS A 66 -2.35 -10.33 -0.59
N ASP A 67 -3.52 -10.20 0.04
CA ASP A 67 -4.26 -11.33 0.60
C ASP A 67 -5.14 -12.07 -0.45
N PHE A 68 -5.33 -11.49 -1.64
CA PHE A 68 -6.21 -12.04 -2.68
C PHE A 68 -5.48 -12.37 -3.98
N SER A 69 -5.98 -13.37 -4.71
CA SER A 69 -5.53 -13.74 -6.06
C SER A 69 -6.59 -13.39 -7.09
N LEU A 70 -6.16 -12.90 -8.26
CA LEU A 70 -7.05 -12.68 -9.41
C LEU A 70 -7.79 -13.95 -9.87
N GLU A 71 -7.22 -15.13 -9.63
CA GLU A 71 -7.87 -16.40 -9.98
C GLU A 71 -9.07 -16.73 -9.07
N HIS A 72 -9.19 -16.02 -7.95
CA HIS A 72 -10.21 -16.24 -6.92
C HIS A 72 -10.94 -14.95 -6.56
N PHE A 73 -11.18 -14.09 -7.56
CA PHE A 73 -11.84 -12.81 -7.35
C PHE A 73 -13.25 -12.95 -6.76
N ASP A 74 -14.01 -13.98 -7.16
CA ASP A 74 -15.35 -14.23 -6.61
C ASP A 74 -15.29 -14.40 -5.07
N LYS A 75 -14.27 -15.09 -4.56
CA LYS A 75 -14.05 -15.25 -3.12
C LYS A 75 -13.71 -13.93 -2.42
N MET A 76 -13.04 -13.01 -3.11
CA MET A 76 -12.77 -11.67 -2.59
C MET A 76 -14.08 -10.91 -2.38
N ILE A 77 -14.99 -10.95 -3.36
CA ILE A 77 -16.29 -10.29 -3.25
C ILE A 77 -17.14 -10.94 -2.15
N ASP A 78 -17.17 -12.26 -2.07
CA ASP A 78 -17.86 -12.97 -0.99
C ASP A 78 -17.32 -12.58 0.39
N ALA A 79 -16.00 -12.48 0.54
CA ALA A 79 -15.37 -12.03 1.78
C ALA A 79 -15.70 -10.56 2.12
N MET A 80 -15.82 -9.69 1.12
CA MET A 80 -16.27 -8.30 1.31
C MET A 80 -17.74 -8.23 1.74
N ASN A 81 -18.59 -9.13 1.25
CA ASN A 81 -20.03 -9.17 1.55
C ASN A 81 -20.37 -9.86 2.88
N THR A 82 -19.48 -10.70 3.40
CA THR A 82 -19.76 -11.56 4.57
C THR A 82 -19.25 -11.01 5.92
N GLU A 83 -18.82 -9.74 5.96
CA GLU A 83 -18.28 -9.05 7.17
C GLU A 83 -17.07 -9.74 7.85
N GLN A 84 -16.47 -10.76 7.22
CA GLN A 84 -15.28 -11.45 7.73
C GLN A 84 -13.96 -10.82 7.27
N LEU A 85 -13.99 -9.54 6.92
CA LEU A 85 -12.80 -8.86 6.40
C LEU A 85 -11.95 -8.36 7.58
N GLU A 86 -10.84 -9.05 7.84
CA GLU A 86 -9.89 -8.62 8.87
C GLU A 86 -9.16 -7.37 8.39
N VAL A 87 -9.61 -6.20 8.85
CA VAL A 87 -8.97 -4.93 8.51
C VAL A 87 -7.70 -4.77 9.34
N ARG A 88 -6.55 -4.90 8.66
CA ARG A 88 -5.24 -4.63 9.26
C ARG A 88 -4.93 -3.14 9.23
N LYS A 89 -4.57 -2.57 10.39
CA LYS A 89 -4.09 -1.19 10.51
C LYS A 89 -2.58 -1.20 10.64
N TYR A 90 -1.90 -0.69 9.62
CA TYR A 90 -0.45 -0.53 9.62
C TYR A 90 -0.08 0.91 9.99
N PRO A 91 0.79 1.13 10.98
CA PRO A 91 1.31 2.46 11.24
C PRO A 91 2.17 2.94 10.07
N ILE A 92 2.17 4.25 9.83
CA ILE A 92 3.07 4.90 8.87
C ILE A 92 4.24 5.55 9.61
N ILE A 93 5.37 5.68 8.92
CA ILE A 93 6.54 6.39 9.41
C ILE A 93 6.48 7.81 8.84
N ASP A 94 6.41 8.80 9.72
CA ASP A 94 6.53 10.21 9.36
C ASP A 94 8.00 10.60 9.33
N VAL A 95 8.46 11.14 8.20
CA VAL A 95 9.86 11.50 8.00
C VAL A 95 9.96 12.97 7.62
N SER A 96 10.83 13.69 8.31
CA SER A 96 11.20 15.07 8.00
C SER A 96 12.68 15.17 7.65
N VAL A 97 13.00 15.85 6.55
CA VAL A 97 14.38 16.21 6.19
C VAL A 97 14.51 17.72 6.25
N ASP A 98 15.50 18.19 7.01
CA ASP A 98 15.76 19.62 7.28
C ASP A 98 14.53 20.39 7.75
N SER A 99 13.65 19.72 8.52
CA SER A 99 12.38 20.27 9.05
C SER A 99 11.40 20.79 7.97
N THR A 100 11.66 20.55 6.69
CA THR A 100 10.93 21.17 5.57
C THR A 100 10.34 20.15 4.61
N ASN A 101 11.04 19.06 4.36
CA ASN A 101 10.58 18.01 3.45
C ASN A 101 9.94 16.88 4.26
N GLN A 102 8.60 16.83 4.25
CA GLN A 102 7.82 15.79 4.92
C GLN A 102 7.43 14.70 3.93
N PHE A 103 7.59 13.44 4.31
CA PHE A 103 7.06 12.31 3.56
C PHE A 103 6.74 11.13 4.47
N HIS A 104 5.84 10.27 4.00
CA HIS A 104 5.39 9.08 4.71
C HIS A 104 5.98 7.83 4.08
N CYS A 105 6.30 6.84 4.91
CA CYS A 105 6.70 5.49 4.49
C CYS A 105 5.79 4.45 5.14
N LEU A 106 5.45 3.38 4.40
CA LEU A 106 4.74 2.23 4.96
C LEU A 106 5.72 1.15 5.46
N ASN A 107 6.80 0.93 4.72
CA ASN A 107 7.80 -0.09 5.04
C ASN A 107 8.98 0.53 5.79
N GLU A 108 9.86 1.24 5.07
CA GLU A 108 11.12 1.73 5.61
C GLU A 108 11.56 3.08 5.05
N LEU A 109 12.47 3.73 5.79
CA LEU A 109 13.33 4.80 5.31
C LEU A 109 14.76 4.22 5.19
N SER A 110 15.48 4.58 4.13
CA SER A 110 16.91 4.23 3.99
C SER A 110 17.73 5.46 3.62
N ILE A 111 18.76 5.74 4.41
CA ILE A 111 19.75 6.79 4.14
C ILE A 111 20.96 6.16 3.47
N ARG A 112 21.38 6.70 2.33
CA ARG A 112 22.51 6.18 1.54
C ARG A 112 23.38 7.31 1.02
N SER A 113 24.68 7.04 0.94
CA SER A 113 25.64 7.94 0.28
C SER A 113 25.35 8.02 -1.21
N SER A 114 25.26 9.23 -1.76
CA SER A 114 25.09 9.44 -3.21
C SER A 114 26.36 9.14 -4.02
N ILE A 115 27.53 9.06 -3.37
CA ILE A 115 28.84 8.98 -4.02
C ILE A 115 29.64 7.70 -3.67
N ILE A 116 28.98 6.65 -3.15
CA ILE A 116 29.62 5.40 -2.68
C ILE A 116 30.82 5.71 -1.77
N LYS A 117 30.59 6.58 -0.78
CA LYS A 117 31.54 6.86 0.31
C LYS A 117 30.89 6.58 1.65
N THR A 118 31.71 6.17 2.61
CA THR A 118 31.29 6.14 4.00
C THR A 118 30.93 7.55 4.45
N PHE A 119 29.90 7.64 5.27
CA PHE A 119 29.48 8.86 5.95
C PHE A 119 29.28 8.52 7.42
N VAL A 120 29.43 9.53 8.26
CA VAL A 120 29.25 9.41 9.71
C VAL A 120 27.89 10.00 10.06
N ILE A 121 27.10 9.31 10.89
CA ILE A 121 25.80 9.82 11.39
C ILE A 121 25.78 9.76 12.90
N ASP A 122 25.45 10.89 13.53
CA ASP A 122 24.99 10.91 14.91
C ASP A 122 23.49 10.63 14.96
N VAL A 123 23.09 9.64 15.76
CA VAL A 123 21.70 9.24 15.95
C VAL A 123 21.20 9.73 17.29
N TYR A 124 20.05 10.40 17.28
CA TYR A 124 19.37 10.89 18.47
C TYR A 124 18.00 10.23 18.61
N ILE A 125 17.63 9.83 19.83
CA ILE A 125 16.30 9.30 20.17
C ILE A 125 15.77 10.16 21.31
N ASP A 126 14.60 10.79 21.15
CA ASP A 126 14.02 11.72 22.13
C ASP A 126 15.02 12.79 22.61
N ASP A 127 15.72 13.43 21.67
CA ASP A 127 16.79 14.43 21.88
C ASP A 127 18.05 13.91 22.61
N PHE A 128 18.12 12.62 22.92
CA PHE A 128 19.29 11.99 23.53
C PHE A 128 20.24 11.44 22.47
N HIS A 129 21.53 11.80 22.53
CA HIS A 129 22.56 11.21 21.67
C HIS A 129 22.72 9.72 22.00
N PHE A 130 22.29 8.87 21.07
CA PHE A 130 22.27 7.43 21.25
C PHE A 130 23.60 6.81 20.83
N GLU A 131 24.01 7.03 19.58
CA GLU A 131 25.27 6.52 19.04
C GLU A 131 25.73 7.29 17.79
N THR A 132 26.96 6.99 17.35
CA THR A 132 27.55 7.50 16.10
C THR A 132 27.94 6.30 15.23
N PHE A 133 27.43 6.25 14.00
CA PHE A 133 27.77 5.26 12.97
C PHE A 133 28.86 5.76 12.02
#